data_AF-A0A0Q2M1X8-F1
#
_entry.id   AF-A0A0Q2M1X8-F1
#
_cell.length_a   1.000
_cell.length_b   1.000
_cell.length_c   1.000
_cell.angle_alpha   90.00
_cell.angle_beta   90.00
_cell.angle_gamma   90.00
#
_symmetry.space_group_name_H-M   'P 1'
#
loop_
_entity.id
_entity.type
_entity.pdbx_description
1 polymer ?
#
loop_
_entity_poly.entity_id
_entity_poly.type
_entity_poly.pdbx_seq_one_letter_code
_entity_poly.pdbx_strand_id
1 'polypeptide(L)'
;MPLRKIGNNSYELNSPLRMEAVYFSTERPYINGTKVSKLPLKARITLNGKSIIVEPRPIGDSYWWYHLKTPESGNLRVTLGGEAAKHVSASYVLALLPQEEEGFWIPSNENGYHPPHCGPLGYLKLSGEALWTGENFTLFEYMTDRGEEGEIYVENGFVCTKLNIKGGKTCSGPLLPGPVRFEVFFSNGVLEIREWDRTLLTLELEREGLSPILFLGLPDGNLYGMEIYGKKPVPWKEERRDWASVAGIIIIAVTVFVIIKASKR
;
A
#
# COMPACT_ATOMS: atom_id res chain seq x y z
N MET A 1 2.21 -9.13 14.52
CA MET A 1 2.60 -9.51 15.90
C MET A 1 3.74 -10.54 15.89
N PRO A 2 4.89 -10.33 16.55
CA PRO A 2 5.98 -11.30 16.56
C PRO A 2 5.64 -12.56 17.37
N LEU A 3 6.08 -13.74 16.93
CA LEU A 3 5.97 -14.95 17.75
C LEU A 3 7.19 -15.05 18.68
N ARG A 4 6.96 -15.52 19.91
CA ARG A 4 8.02 -15.82 20.88
C ARG A 4 8.68 -17.14 20.53
N LYS A 5 10.00 -17.15 20.38
CA LYS A 5 10.78 -18.39 20.20
C LYS A 5 10.82 -19.17 21.51
N ILE A 6 10.47 -20.46 21.47
CA ILE A 6 10.39 -21.36 22.64
C ILE A 6 11.27 -22.61 22.52
N GLY A 7 11.92 -22.79 21.38
CA GLY A 7 12.85 -23.88 21.16
C GLY A 7 13.52 -23.77 19.80
N ASN A 8 14.26 -24.81 19.41
CA ASN A 8 14.79 -24.88 18.06
C ASN A 8 13.63 -24.95 17.06
N ASN A 9 13.57 -23.93 16.19
CA ASN A 9 12.57 -23.79 15.15
C ASN A 9 11.10 -23.82 15.66
N SER A 10 10.88 -23.55 16.94
CA SER A 10 9.56 -23.55 17.55
C SER A 10 9.22 -22.18 18.14
N TYR A 11 8.02 -21.72 17.83
CA TYR A 11 7.53 -20.38 18.14
C TYR A 11 6.11 -20.46 18.66
N GLU A 12 5.71 -19.51 19.50
CA GLU A 12 4.34 -19.42 19.99
C GLU A 12 3.88 -17.97 20.18
N LEU A 13 2.57 -17.79 20.13
CA LEU A 13 1.88 -16.55 20.43
C LEU A 13 0.53 -16.91 21.08
N ASN A 14 0.19 -16.23 22.17
CA ASN A 14 -1.19 -16.18 22.64
C ASN A 14 -1.74 -14.81 22.23
N SER A 15 -2.72 -14.78 21.35
CA SER A 15 -3.27 -13.55 20.78
C SER A 15 -4.74 -13.38 21.18
N PRO A 16 -5.14 -12.23 21.75
CA PRO A 16 -6.56 -11.90 21.87
C PRO A 16 -7.20 -11.56 20.51
N LEU A 17 -6.38 -11.28 19.50
CA LEU A 17 -6.78 -10.88 18.16
C LEU A 17 -6.92 -12.09 17.22
N ARG A 18 -7.84 -11.99 16.27
CA ARG A 18 -8.02 -13.00 15.21
C ARG A 18 -6.78 -13.02 14.31
N MET A 19 -6.19 -14.21 14.14
CA MET A 19 -4.96 -14.40 13.39
C MET A 19 -5.26 -14.91 11.98
N GLU A 20 -4.78 -14.20 10.96
CA GLU A 20 -5.09 -14.45 9.55
C GLU A 20 -3.95 -15.17 8.82
N ALA A 21 -2.70 -14.86 9.15
CA ALA A 21 -1.55 -15.43 8.46
C ALA A 21 -0.34 -15.55 9.37
N VAL A 22 0.59 -16.41 8.99
CA VAL A 22 1.90 -16.54 9.64
C VAL A 22 2.99 -16.28 8.61
N TYR A 23 3.98 -15.47 9.00
CA TYR A 23 5.16 -15.12 8.23
C TYR A 23 6.42 -15.69 8.87
N PHE A 24 7.36 -16.03 8.00
CA PHE A 24 8.71 -16.42 8.35
C PHE A 24 9.65 -15.55 7.54
N SER A 25 10.67 -15.02 8.19
CA SER A 25 11.67 -14.15 7.57
C SER A 25 13.07 -14.67 7.81
N THR A 26 14.00 -14.34 6.92
CA THR A 26 15.42 -14.64 7.07
C THR A 26 16.27 -13.40 6.85
N GLU A 27 17.26 -13.21 7.71
CA GLU A 27 18.33 -12.22 7.53
C GLU A 27 19.41 -12.71 6.53
N ARG A 28 19.37 -13.98 6.13
CA ARG A 28 20.31 -14.57 5.17
C ARG A 28 19.57 -14.87 3.87
N PRO A 29 19.54 -13.95 2.90
CA PRO A 29 18.79 -14.15 1.66
C PRO A 29 19.38 -15.24 0.76
N TYR A 30 20.66 -15.58 0.89
CA TYR A 30 21.35 -16.58 0.06
C TYR A 30 22.24 -17.53 0.86
N ILE A 31 22.29 -18.78 0.41
CA ILE A 31 23.21 -19.83 0.89
C ILE A 31 23.67 -20.65 -0.29
N ASN A 32 24.99 -20.79 -0.44
CA ASN A 32 25.61 -21.54 -1.54
C ASN A 32 25.04 -21.16 -2.93
N GLY A 33 24.84 -19.87 -3.18
CA GLY A 33 24.28 -19.34 -4.43
C GLY A 33 22.77 -19.56 -4.61
N THR A 34 22.08 -20.19 -3.65
CA THR A 34 20.64 -20.43 -3.68
C THR A 34 19.94 -19.45 -2.76
N LYS A 35 18.85 -18.82 -3.24
CA LYS A 35 17.99 -18.00 -2.38
C LYS A 35 17.39 -18.89 -1.30
N VAL A 36 17.51 -18.48 -0.03
CA VAL A 36 16.99 -19.29 1.07
C VAL A 36 15.48 -19.49 0.91
N SER A 37 14.75 -18.49 0.40
CA SER A 37 13.32 -18.60 0.09
C SER A 37 12.94 -19.72 -0.88
N LYS A 38 13.89 -20.23 -1.68
CA LYS A 38 13.69 -21.38 -2.59
C LYS A 38 13.92 -22.74 -1.93
N LEU A 39 14.50 -22.77 -0.73
CA LEU A 39 14.70 -24.02 0.01
C LEU A 39 13.37 -24.50 0.60
N PRO A 40 13.12 -25.82 0.68
CA PRO A 40 11.88 -26.34 1.25
C PRO A 40 11.68 -25.92 2.71
N LEU A 41 10.55 -25.26 2.98
CA LEU A 41 10.08 -24.93 4.32
C LEU A 41 8.78 -25.69 4.60
N LYS A 42 8.72 -26.37 5.74
CA LYS A 42 7.50 -26.98 6.27
C LYS A 42 7.17 -26.34 7.61
N ALA A 43 5.90 -26.08 7.86
CA ALA A 43 5.44 -25.59 9.15
C ALA A 43 4.35 -26.51 9.68
N ARG A 44 4.50 -26.95 10.93
CA ARG A 44 3.39 -27.48 11.73
C ARG A 44 2.79 -26.31 12.49
N ILE A 45 1.58 -25.94 12.14
CA ILE A 45 0.83 -24.86 12.78
C ILE A 45 -0.25 -25.50 13.66
N THR A 46 -0.21 -25.22 14.96
CA THR A 46 -1.19 -25.64 15.94
C THR A 46 -1.92 -24.41 16.45
N LEU A 47 -3.21 -24.30 16.14
CA LEU A 47 -4.09 -23.22 16.60
C LEU A 47 -5.18 -23.82 17.49
N ASN A 48 -5.26 -23.38 18.75
CA ASN A 48 -6.26 -23.85 19.72
C ASN A 48 -6.33 -25.39 19.82
N GLY A 49 -5.18 -26.05 19.74
CA GLY A 49 -5.06 -27.52 19.79
C GLY A 49 -5.25 -28.25 18.45
N LYS A 50 -5.79 -27.59 17.41
CA LYS A 50 -5.91 -28.17 16.06
C LYS A 50 -4.60 -27.97 15.31
N SER A 51 -4.06 -29.04 14.74
CA SER A 51 -2.76 -28.99 14.05
C SER A 51 -2.90 -29.27 12.56
N ILE A 52 -2.19 -28.49 11.76
CA ILE A 52 -2.04 -28.66 10.32
C ILE A 52 -0.56 -28.63 9.94
N ILE A 53 -0.19 -29.39 8.92
CA ILE A 53 1.15 -29.33 8.31
C ILE A 53 0.99 -28.66 6.95
N VAL A 54 1.82 -27.65 6.72
CA VAL A 54 1.72 -26.77 5.56
C VAL A 54 3.10 -26.51 4.98
N GLU A 55 3.11 -26.09 3.72
CA GLU A 55 4.31 -25.63 3.02
C GLU A 55 4.12 -24.12 2.76
N PRO A 56 4.69 -23.25 3.62
CA PRO A 56 4.58 -21.80 3.44
C PRO A 56 5.13 -21.37 2.07
N ARG A 57 4.42 -20.47 1.40
CA ARG A 57 4.78 -19.99 0.07
C ARG A 57 5.83 -18.86 0.18
N PRO A 58 6.86 -18.84 -0.68
CA PRO A 58 7.78 -17.71 -0.74
C PRO A 58 7.08 -16.47 -1.32
N ILE A 59 7.27 -15.31 -0.70
CA ILE A 59 6.76 -13.99 -1.17
C ILE A 59 7.87 -12.97 -1.46
N GLY A 60 9.13 -13.43 -1.43
CA GLY A 60 10.28 -12.61 -1.76
C GLY A 60 11.58 -13.39 -1.55
N ASP A 61 12.70 -12.69 -1.56
CA ASP A 61 14.01 -13.30 -1.36
C ASP A 61 14.25 -13.74 0.10
N SER A 62 13.50 -13.15 1.02
CA SER A 62 13.71 -13.30 2.47
C SER A 62 12.48 -13.73 3.26
N TYR A 63 11.35 -14.03 2.60
CA TYR A 63 10.08 -14.24 3.30
C TYR A 63 9.29 -15.43 2.77
N TRP A 64 8.61 -16.10 3.69
CA TRP A 64 7.55 -17.06 3.43
C TRP A 64 6.31 -16.68 4.22
N TRP A 65 5.15 -17.12 3.73
CA TRP A 65 3.89 -16.91 4.43
C TRP A 65 2.94 -18.11 4.29
N TYR A 66 1.96 -18.16 5.17
CA TYR A 66 0.84 -19.08 5.07
C TYR A 66 -0.46 -18.44 5.56
N HIS A 67 -1.51 -18.49 4.75
CA HIS A 67 -2.87 -18.06 5.10
C HIS A 67 -3.55 -19.08 6.02
N LEU A 68 -3.96 -18.67 7.21
CA LEU A 68 -4.75 -19.49 8.13
C LEU A 68 -6.18 -19.58 7.59
N LYS A 69 -6.54 -20.75 7.03
CA LYS A 69 -7.89 -21.01 6.48
C LYS A 69 -9.04 -20.78 7.46
N THR A 70 -8.75 -20.78 8.77
CA THR A 70 -9.74 -20.57 9.81
C THR A 70 -9.16 -19.54 10.79
N PRO A 71 -9.39 -18.24 10.53
CA PRO A 71 -8.84 -17.19 11.37
C PRO A 71 -9.54 -17.12 12.73
N GLU A 72 -8.78 -17.41 13.78
CA GLU A 72 -9.26 -17.43 15.17
C GLU A 72 -8.27 -16.70 16.08
N SER A 73 -8.74 -16.23 17.23
CA SER A 73 -7.90 -15.78 18.33
C SER A 73 -7.44 -16.98 19.18
N GLY A 74 -6.46 -16.75 20.06
CA GLY A 74 -5.99 -17.74 21.03
C GLY A 74 -4.55 -18.16 20.84
N ASN A 75 -4.27 -19.42 21.17
CA ASN A 75 -2.91 -19.94 21.25
C ASN A 75 -2.47 -20.51 19.90
N LEU A 76 -1.50 -19.85 19.27
CA LEU A 76 -0.79 -20.31 18.09
C LEU A 76 0.57 -20.86 18.49
N ARG A 77 0.87 -22.08 18.03
CA ARG A 77 2.22 -22.65 18.06
C ARG A 77 2.64 -23.03 16.65
N VAL A 78 3.89 -22.73 16.31
CA VAL A 78 4.47 -23.03 15.01
C VAL A 78 5.79 -23.73 15.20
N THR A 79 5.93 -24.91 14.59
CA THR A 79 7.21 -25.64 14.52
C THR A 79 7.64 -25.78 13.07
N LEU A 80 8.85 -25.30 12.76
CA LEU A 80 9.41 -25.31 11.42
C LEU A 80 10.28 -26.55 11.18
N GLY A 81 10.20 -27.07 9.96
CA GLY A 81 11.00 -28.16 9.44
C GLY A 81 11.40 -27.92 7.99
N GLY A 82 12.21 -28.82 7.43
CA GLY A 82 12.81 -28.65 6.11
C GLY A 82 14.13 -27.90 6.16
N GLU A 83 14.75 -27.74 4.99
CA GLU A 83 16.10 -27.18 4.86
C GLU A 83 16.14 -25.69 5.21
N ALA A 84 15.09 -24.95 4.86
CA ALA A 84 14.97 -23.52 5.14
C ALA A 84 14.81 -23.20 6.63
N ALA A 85 14.31 -24.15 7.45
CA ALA A 85 13.91 -23.86 8.83
C ALA A 85 15.04 -23.30 9.70
N LYS A 86 16.28 -23.79 9.50
CA LYS A 86 17.46 -23.34 10.25
C LYS A 86 17.92 -21.92 9.88
N HIS A 87 17.34 -21.32 8.86
CA HIS A 87 17.66 -19.99 8.36
C HIS A 87 16.60 -18.95 8.69
N VAL A 88 15.46 -19.35 9.24
CA VAL A 88 14.42 -18.44 9.70
C VAL A 88 14.92 -17.70 10.95
N SER A 89 15.08 -16.38 10.83
CA SER A 89 15.56 -15.51 11.91
C SER A 89 14.40 -14.97 12.74
N ALA A 90 13.28 -14.64 12.11
CA ALA A 90 12.10 -14.12 12.80
C ALA A 90 10.80 -14.64 12.19
N SER A 91 9.76 -14.68 13.02
CA SER A 91 8.42 -15.10 12.64
C SER A 91 7.37 -14.15 13.20
N TYR A 92 6.33 -13.92 12.40
CA TYR A 92 5.29 -12.93 12.70
C TYR A 92 3.91 -13.51 12.36
N VAL A 93 2.90 -13.09 13.08
CA VAL A 93 1.49 -13.33 12.79
C VAL A 93 0.87 -12.05 12.28
N LEU A 94 0.10 -12.16 11.21
CA LEU A 94 -0.88 -11.15 10.85
C LEU A 94 -2.11 -11.35 11.74
N ALA A 95 -2.45 -10.34 12.53
CA ALA A 95 -3.64 -10.37 13.36
C ALA A 95 -4.46 -9.11 13.10
N LEU A 96 -5.76 -9.28 12.94
CA LEU A 96 -6.67 -8.16 12.74
C LEU A 96 -6.88 -7.45 14.06
N LEU A 97 -6.56 -6.16 14.08
CA LEU A 97 -7.07 -5.30 15.15
C LEU A 97 -8.58 -5.18 14.95
N PRO A 98 -9.39 -5.33 16.01
CA PRO A 98 -10.81 -5.02 15.90
C PRO A 98 -10.88 -3.54 15.53
N GLN A 99 -11.64 -3.20 14.48
CA GLN A 99 -12.03 -1.82 14.28
C GLN A 99 -12.89 -1.44 15.51
N GLU A 100 -12.41 -0.50 16.33
CA GLU A 100 -13.25 0.04 17.40
C GLU A 100 -14.46 0.74 16.75
N GLU A 101 -15.65 0.21 17.01
CA GLU A 101 -16.91 0.82 16.59
C GLU A 101 -17.18 2.17 17.31
N GLU A 102 -16.39 2.51 18.34
CA GLU A 102 -16.57 3.72 19.15
C GLU A 102 -15.69 4.89 18.69
N GLY A 103 -16.25 5.69 17.77
CA GLY A 103 -16.03 7.15 17.79
C GLY A 103 -15.16 7.78 16.70
N PHE A 104 -14.28 7.03 16.04
CA PHE A 104 -13.57 7.49 14.83
C PHE A 104 -13.51 6.34 13.83
N TRP A 105 -14.55 6.22 13.00
CA TRP A 105 -14.58 5.30 11.86
C TRP A 105 -13.34 5.55 10.99
N ILE A 106 -12.52 4.52 10.79
CA ILE A 106 -11.77 4.40 9.54
C ILE A 106 -12.82 3.94 8.53
N PRO A 107 -13.27 4.76 7.58
CA PRO A 107 -14.25 4.32 6.60
C PRO A 107 -13.56 3.29 5.69
N SER A 108 -13.73 2.01 5.99
CA SER A 108 -13.68 0.97 4.97
C SER A 108 -15.07 0.96 4.35
N ASN A 109 -15.23 1.73 3.27
CA ASN A 109 -16.32 1.48 2.33
C ASN A 109 -15.94 0.23 1.54
N GLU A 110 -16.91 -0.48 0.97
CA GLU A 110 -16.77 -1.81 0.31
C GLU A 110 -15.53 -2.01 -0.60
N ASN A 111 -14.88 -0.93 -1.04
CA ASN A 111 -13.63 -0.91 -1.81
C ASN A 111 -12.59 0.06 -1.18
N GLY A 112 -11.66 -0.49 -0.38
CA GLY A 112 -10.44 0.17 0.09
C GLY A 112 -10.56 1.09 1.31
N TYR A 113 -9.42 1.60 1.77
CA TYR A 113 -9.37 2.62 2.82
C TYR A 113 -9.62 4.01 2.24
N HIS A 114 -10.52 4.79 2.85
CA HIS A 114 -10.80 6.18 2.49
C HIS A 114 -10.34 7.09 3.62
N PRO A 115 -9.06 7.54 3.63
CA PRO A 115 -8.55 8.31 4.75
C PRO A 115 -9.29 9.65 4.89
N PRO A 116 -9.49 10.14 6.14
CA PRO A 116 -10.23 11.38 6.36
C PRO A 116 -9.56 12.56 5.66
N HIS A 117 -10.35 13.28 4.86
CA HIS A 117 -9.87 14.35 3.99
C HIS A 117 -10.00 15.73 4.67
N CYS A 118 -8.91 16.19 5.30
CA CYS A 118 -8.83 17.51 5.94
C CYS A 118 -8.10 18.57 5.08
N GLY A 119 -7.75 18.23 3.83
CA GLY A 119 -6.95 19.07 2.93
C GLY A 119 -5.54 18.52 2.67
N PRO A 120 -4.70 19.24 1.91
CA PRO A 120 -3.36 18.80 1.54
C PRO A 120 -2.40 18.84 2.73
N LEU A 121 -1.52 17.86 2.81
CA LEU A 121 -0.51 17.71 3.85
C LEU A 121 0.88 17.68 3.22
N GLY A 122 1.81 18.47 3.74
CA GLY A 122 3.22 18.49 3.32
C GLY A 122 4.05 17.34 3.87
N TYR A 123 3.48 16.55 4.78
CA TYR A 123 3.99 15.26 5.19
C TYR A 123 2.83 14.30 5.36
N LEU A 124 2.89 13.16 4.68
CA LEU A 124 1.91 12.08 4.80
C LEU A 124 2.64 10.74 4.85
N LYS A 125 2.30 9.90 5.83
CA LYS A 125 2.66 8.48 5.86
C LYS A 125 1.38 7.67 6.01
N LEU A 126 1.07 6.82 5.04
CA LEU A 126 0.03 5.79 5.15
C LEU A 126 0.72 4.44 5.16
N SER A 127 0.30 3.55 6.05
CA SER A 127 0.76 2.16 6.07
C SER A 127 -0.47 1.27 6.12
N GLY A 128 -0.52 0.23 5.30
CA GLY A 128 -1.67 -0.66 5.24
C GLY A 128 -1.27 -2.10 4.96
N GLU A 129 -2.01 -3.02 5.55
CA GLU A 129 -1.83 -4.46 5.38
C GLU A 129 -3.10 -5.04 4.75
N ALA A 130 -2.92 -5.90 3.75
CA ALA A 130 -4.03 -6.55 3.03
C ALA A 130 -3.60 -7.91 2.47
N LEU A 131 -4.56 -8.74 2.05
CA LEU A 131 -4.34 -9.91 1.21
C LEU A 131 -4.71 -9.61 -0.22
N TRP A 132 -3.72 -9.64 -1.10
CA TRP A 132 -3.90 -9.38 -2.51
C TRP A 132 -3.82 -10.69 -3.30
N THR A 133 -4.84 -11.01 -4.09
CA THR A 133 -4.94 -12.31 -4.80
C THR A 133 -4.38 -12.28 -6.23
N GLY A 134 -3.79 -11.16 -6.64
CA GLY A 134 -3.19 -10.98 -7.97
C GLY A 134 -4.05 -10.16 -8.95
N GLU A 135 -5.22 -9.72 -8.51
CA GLU A 135 -6.13 -8.83 -9.23
C GLU A 135 -5.53 -7.43 -9.43
N ASN A 136 -6.00 -6.70 -10.43
CA ASN A 136 -5.63 -5.28 -10.55
C ASN A 136 -6.39 -4.47 -9.49
N PHE A 137 -5.73 -3.49 -8.88
CA PHE A 137 -6.37 -2.62 -7.90
C PHE A 137 -5.68 -1.25 -7.86
N THR A 138 -6.39 -0.23 -7.39
CA THR A 138 -5.81 1.09 -7.17
C THR A 138 -5.16 1.13 -5.79
N LEU A 139 -3.85 1.37 -5.74
CA LEU A 139 -3.08 1.38 -4.49
C LEU A 139 -3.22 2.72 -3.77
N PHE A 140 -3.15 3.82 -4.50
CA PHE A 140 -3.25 5.15 -3.92
C PHE A 140 -3.82 6.16 -4.91
N GLU A 141 -4.90 6.85 -4.52
CA GLU A 141 -5.45 8.02 -5.21
C GLU A 141 -5.23 9.24 -4.35
N TYR A 142 -4.86 10.35 -4.98
CA TYR A 142 -4.58 11.59 -4.28
C TYR A 142 -4.85 12.82 -5.13
N MET A 143 -4.98 13.95 -4.45
CA MET A 143 -5.04 15.28 -5.05
C MET A 143 -3.92 16.15 -4.50
N THR A 144 -3.21 16.89 -5.36
CA THR A 144 -2.12 17.80 -4.96
C THR A 144 -2.65 19.12 -4.40
N ASP A 145 -1.81 19.94 -3.76
CA ASP A 145 -2.17 21.29 -3.28
C ASP A 145 -2.71 22.23 -4.37
N ARG A 146 -2.59 21.87 -5.65
CA ARG A 146 -3.09 22.63 -6.81
C ARG A 146 -4.37 22.04 -7.42
N GLY A 147 -4.96 21.02 -6.80
CA GLY A 147 -6.16 20.35 -7.33
C GLY A 147 -5.87 19.34 -8.45
N GLU A 148 -4.61 18.93 -8.64
CA GLU A 148 -4.28 17.95 -9.66
C GLU A 148 -4.45 16.53 -9.09
N GLU A 149 -5.17 15.67 -9.81
CA GLU A 149 -5.38 14.28 -9.41
C GLU A 149 -4.25 13.38 -9.91
N GLY A 150 -3.87 12.42 -9.06
CA GLY A 150 -2.89 11.38 -9.38
C GLY A 150 -3.32 10.02 -8.88
N GLU A 151 -2.92 8.99 -9.62
CA GLU A 151 -3.25 7.60 -9.33
C GLU A 151 -1.99 6.73 -9.37
N ILE A 152 -1.91 5.82 -8.40
CA ILE A 152 -0.96 4.72 -8.34
C ILE A 152 -1.77 3.43 -8.21
N TYR A 153 -1.52 2.48 -9.10
CA TYR A 153 -2.31 1.26 -9.23
C TYR A 153 -1.40 0.06 -9.48
N VAL A 154 -1.89 -1.12 -9.16
CA VAL A 154 -1.25 -2.39 -9.50
C VAL A 154 -1.93 -2.97 -10.71
N GLU A 155 -1.15 -3.24 -11.76
CA GLU A 155 -1.63 -3.86 -12.99
C GLU A 155 -0.75 -5.05 -13.35
N ASN A 156 -1.35 -6.24 -13.43
CA ASN A 156 -0.66 -7.51 -13.73
C ASN A 156 0.56 -7.75 -12.82
N GLY A 157 0.44 -7.33 -11.55
CA GLY A 157 1.50 -7.41 -10.57
C GLY A 157 2.65 -6.42 -10.75
N PHE A 158 2.43 -5.30 -11.42
CA PHE A 158 3.38 -4.18 -11.46
C PHE A 158 2.76 -2.93 -10.83
N VAL A 159 3.52 -2.20 -10.02
CA VAL A 159 3.08 -0.90 -9.50
C VAL A 159 3.29 0.14 -10.58
N CYS A 160 2.21 0.71 -11.06
CA CYS A 160 2.17 1.71 -12.10
C CYS A 160 1.67 3.05 -11.54
N THR A 161 2.07 4.14 -12.19
CA THR A 161 1.51 5.47 -11.93
C THR A 161 0.92 6.07 -13.20
N LYS A 162 -0.11 6.88 -13.02
CA LYS A 162 -0.65 7.77 -14.04
C LYS A 162 -0.83 9.16 -13.42
N LEU A 163 0.02 10.08 -13.85
CA LEU A 163 -0.17 11.52 -13.59
C LEU A 163 -0.97 12.11 -14.74
N ASN A 164 -2.19 12.58 -14.46
CA ASN A 164 -3.13 13.11 -15.47
C ASN A 164 -2.60 14.35 -16.23
N ILE A 165 -1.46 14.92 -15.82
CA ILE A 165 -0.93 16.19 -16.34
C ILE A 165 0.12 16.00 -17.45
N LYS A 166 0.85 14.87 -17.50
CA LYS A 166 1.96 14.64 -18.45
C LYS A 166 1.95 13.29 -19.19
N GLY A 167 0.92 12.46 -18.99
CA GLY A 167 0.62 11.33 -19.89
C GLY A 167 1.62 10.18 -19.92
N GLY A 168 2.52 10.07 -18.94
CA GLY A 168 3.48 8.96 -18.84
C GLY A 168 2.99 7.88 -17.88
N LYS A 169 2.83 6.64 -18.37
CA LYS A 169 2.69 5.45 -17.51
C LYS A 169 4.09 4.92 -17.22
N THR A 170 4.48 4.93 -15.95
CA THR A 170 5.70 4.28 -15.48
C THR A 170 5.29 3.15 -14.55
N CYS A 171 5.85 1.96 -14.75
CA CYS A 171 5.62 0.79 -13.91
C CYS A 171 6.93 0.29 -13.32
N SER A 172 6.86 -0.25 -12.12
CA SER A 172 8.01 -0.77 -11.39
C SER A 172 7.69 -2.10 -10.75
N GLY A 173 8.66 -3.03 -10.93
CA GLY A 173 8.84 -4.26 -10.17
C GLY A 173 7.70 -5.29 -10.30
N PRO A 174 8.01 -6.59 -10.29
CA PRO A 174 6.99 -7.57 -10.03
C PRO A 174 6.65 -7.57 -8.53
N LEU A 175 5.35 -7.57 -8.25
CA LEU A 175 4.70 -7.93 -7.01
C LEU A 175 4.23 -9.38 -7.10
N LEU A 176 4.22 -10.09 -5.97
CA LEU A 176 3.71 -11.45 -5.91
C LEU A 176 2.38 -11.47 -5.13
N PRO A 177 1.35 -12.18 -5.65
CA PRO A 177 0.11 -12.35 -4.90
C PRO A 177 0.36 -12.96 -3.51
N GLY A 178 -0.34 -12.43 -2.52
CA GLY A 178 -0.20 -12.79 -1.12
C GLY A 178 -0.49 -11.60 -0.21
N PRO A 179 -0.14 -11.71 1.08
CA PRO A 179 -0.25 -10.60 1.99
C PRO A 179 0.78 -9.55 1.64
N VAL A 180 0.30 -8.33 1.57
CA VAL A 180 1.04 -7.17 1.19
C VAL A 180 0.98 -6.17 2.34
N ARG A 181 2.12 -5.56 2.61
CA ARG A 181 2.20 -4.38 3.47
C ARG A 181 2.71 -3.24 2.62
N PHE A 182 1.82 -2.33 2.26
CA PHE A 182 2.19 -1.15 1.50
C PHE A 182 2.37 0.04 2.42
N GLU A 183 3.37 0.86 2.11
CA GLU A 183 3.56 2.17 2.73
C GLU A 183 3.59 3.24 1.63
N VAL A 184 2.81 4.29 1.82
CA VAL A 184 2.84 5.52 1.02
C VAL A 184 3.49 6.58 1.87
N PHE A 185 4.56 7.19 1.36
CA PHE A 185 5.27 8.26 2.04
C PHE A 185 5.36 9.49 1.14
N PHE A 186 4.89 10.62 1.61
CA PHE A 186 5.04 11.91 0.94
C PHE A 186 5.76 12.90 1.84
N SER A 187 6.84 13.50 1.34
CA SER A 187 7.52 14.58 2.03
C SER A 187 8.33 15.43 1.04
N ASN A 188 8.31 16.76 1.24
CA ASN A 188 9.10 17.72 0.46
C ASN A 188 8.91 17.56 -1.07
N GLY A 189 7.69 17.26 -1.51
CA GLY A 189 7.36 17.10 -2.93
C GLY A 189 7.74 15.75 -3.54
N VAL A 190 8.23 14.80 -2.76
CA VAL A 190 8.55 13.44 -3.20
C VAL A 190 7.51 12.46 -2.64
N LEU A 191 6.95 11.63 -3.51
CA LEU A 191 6.04 10.54 -3.18
C LEU A 191 6.74 9.20 -3.39
N GLU A 192 6.79 8.36 -2.36
CA GLU A 192 7.36 7.02 -2.38
C GLU A 192 6.28 5.97 -2.08
N ILE A 193 6.35 4.85 -2.82
CA ILE A 193 5.55 3.65 -2.58
C ILE A 193 6.50 2.52 -2.23
N ARG A 194 6.23 1.89 -1.09
CA ARG A 194 7.04 0.80 -0.57
C ARG A 194 6.15 -0.39 -0.31
N GLU A 195 6.72 -1.57 -0.48
CA GLU A 195 6.14 -2.83 -0.03
C GLU A 195 7.16 -3.50 0.89
N TRP A 196 6.77 -3.74 2.14
CA TRP A 196 7.72 -4.13 3.19
C TRP A 196 8.92 -3.16 3.24
N ASP A 197 10.15 -3.68 3.14
CA ASP A 197 11.37 -2.89 3.17
C ASP A 197 11.85 -2.44 1.77
N ARG A 198 11.06 -2.70 0.72
CA ARG A 198 11.41 -2.42 -0.68
C ARG A 198 10.69 -1.17 -1.18
N THR A 199 11.44 -0.17 -1.62
CA THR A 199 10.87 0.93 -2.41
C THR A 199 10.54 0.44 -3.82
N LEU A 200 9.28 0.56 -4.21
CA LEU A 200 8.77 0.18 -5.52
C LEU A 200 8.79 1.36 -6.48
N LEU A 201 8.33 2.52 -6.03
CA LEU A 201 8.20 3.71 -6.87
C LEU A 201 8.61 4.96 -6.08
N THR A 202 9.28 5.89 -6.76
CA THR A 202 9.59 7.23 -6.26
C THR A 202 9.22 8.23 -7.34
N LEU A 203 8.43 9.24 -6.98
CA LEU A 203 7.95 10.28 -7.88
C LEU A 203 8.26 11.66 -7.30
N GLU A 204 8.94 12.50 -8.07
CA GLU A 204 9.09 13.91 -7.78
C GLU A 204 7.88 14.67 -8.33
N LEU A 205 6.98 15.10 -7.46
CA LEU A 205 5.76 15.81 -7.84
C LEU A 205 5.98 17.33 -7.93
N GLU A 206 7.02 17.87 -7.30
CA GLU A 206 7.24 19.31 -7.15
C GLU A 206 6.00 20.03 -6.58
N ARG A 207 5.36 19.39 -5.60
CA ARG A 207 4.15 19.87 -4.91
C ARG A 207 4.40 20.03 -3.43
N GLU A 208 3.67 20.95 -2.81
CA GLU A 208 3.86 21.25 -1.39
C GLU A 208 3.00 20.36 -0.51
N GLY A 209 1.84 19.91 -1.01
CA GLY A 209 0.92 19.07 -0.24
C GLY A 209 0.22 18.02 -1.08
N LEU A 210 -0.13 16.91 -0.44
CA LEU A 210 -1.02 15.88 -0.99
C LEU A 210 -2.20 15.66 -0.05
N SER A 211 -3.39 15.48 -0.61
CA SER A 211 -4.56 15.00 0.10
C SER A 211 -4.91 13.59 -0.39
N PRO A 212 -4.91 12.57 0.49
CA PRO A 212 -5.27 11.22 0.11
C PRO A 212 -6.78 11.09 -0.15
N ILE A 213 -7.14 10.32 -1.17
CA ILE A 213 -8.53 10.02 -1.54
C ILE A 213 -8.83 8.55 -1.22
N LEU A 214 -8.02 7.65 -1.78
CA LEU A 214 -8.14 6.20 -1.63
C LEU A 214 -6.77 5.60 -1.30
N PHE A 215 -6.73 4.60 -0.44
CA PHE A 215 -5.55 3.78 -0.17
C PHE A 215 -5.92 2.30 -0.10
N LEU A 216 -5.17 1.45 -0.80
CA LEU A 216 -5.44 0.02 -0.94
C LEU A 216 -6.89 -0.28 -1.33
N GLY A 217 -7.26 0.08 -2.56
CA GLY A 217 -8.55 -0.20 -3.20
C GLY A 217 -8.84 -1.68 -3.44
N LEU A 218 -8.77 -2.49 -2.39
CA LEU A 218 -9.10 -3.91 -2.35
C LEU A 218 -10.43 -4.10 -1.60
N PRO A 219 -11.13 -5.23 -1.81
CA PRO A 219 -12.37 -5.53 -1.08
C PRO A 219 -12.13 -5.59 0.43
N ASP A 220 -13.10 -5.14 1.23
CA ASP A 220 -12.98 -5.08 2.70
C ASP A 220 -12.56 -6.41 3.36
N GLY A 221 -13.03 -7.54 2.82
CA GLY A 221 -12.64 -8.86 3.32
C GLY A 221 -11.15 -9.20 3.18
N ASN A 222 -10.42 -8.41 2.40
CA ASN A 222 -8.99 -8.53 2.17
C ASN A 222 -8.18 -7.46 2.91
N LEU A 223 -8.82 -6.48 3.55
CA LEU A 223 -8.17 -5.37 4.24
C LEU A 223 -7.97 -5.70 5.71
N TYR A 224 -6.75 -5.47 6.23
CA TYR A 224 -6.38 -5.98 7.56
C TYR A 224 -6.05 -4.91 8.59
N GLY A 225 -5.52 -3.76 8.17
CA GLY A 225 -5.30 -2.61 9.02
C GLY A 225 -4.68 -1.46 8.27
N MET A 226 -4.91 -0.24 8.76
CA MET A 226 -4.29 0.98 8.23
C MET A 226 -3.83 1.88 9.39
N GLU A 227 -2.68 2.51 9.21
CA GLU A 227 -2.20 3.63 10.02
C GLU A 227 -2.01 4.85 9.12
N ILE A 228 -2.55 6.00 9.54
CA ILE A 228 -2.35 7.29 8.88
C ILE A 228 -1.61 8.24 9.83
N TYR A 229 -0.59 8.90 9.28
CA TYR A 229 0.10 9.98 9.94
C TYR A 229 0.29 11.16 9.01
N GLY A 230 -0.40 12.26 9.31
CA GLY A 230 -0.36 13.50 8.56
C GLY A 230 0.21 14.66 9.38
N LYS A 231 1.05 15.50 8.78
CA LYS A 231 1.57 16.73 9.38
C LYS A 231 1.68 17.85 8.34
N LYS A 232 1.83 19.08 8.84
CA LYS A 232 2.05 20.31 8.04
C LYS A 232 0.91 20.53 7.05
N PRO A 233 -0.27 21.02 7.50
CA PRO A 233 -1.35 21.38 6.58
C PRO A 233 -0.86 22.43 5.58
N VAL A 234 -1.21 22.25 4.31
CA VAL A 234 -0.87 23.13 3.20
C VAL A 234 -2.18 23.66 2.61
N PRO A 235 -2.34 24.98 2.44
CA PRO A 235 -3.55 25.54 1.86
C PRO A 235 -3.68 25.11 0.39
N TRP A 236 -4.92 24.90 -0.05
CA TRP A 236 -5.23 24.80 -1.46
C TRP A 236 -4.75 26.05 -2.18
N LYS A 237 -3.99 25.88 -3.24
CA LYS A 237 -3.64 26.96 -4.15
C LYS A 237 -4.80 27.11 -5.12
N GLU A 238 -5.51 28.22 -5.03
CA GLU A 238 -6.46 28.59 -6.07
C GLU A 238 -5.73 28.57 -7.41
N GLU A 239 -6.29 27.88 -8.41
CA GLU A 239 -5.89 28.10 -9.79
C GLU A 239 -6.07 29.60 -10.05
N ARG A 240 -4.95 30.33 -10.14
CA ARG A 240 -4.98 31.62 -10.82
C ARG A 240 -5.36 31.34 -12.26
N ARG A 241 -6.67 31.35 -12.55
CA ARG A 241 -7.17 31.56 -13.89
C ARG A 241 -6.50 32.83 -14.38
N ASP A 242 -5.61 32.67 -15.35
CA ASP A 242 -4.84 33.78 -15.89
C ASP A 242 -5.80 34.64 -16.72
N TRP A 243 -6.52 35.55 -16.05
CA TRP A 243 -7.53 36.44 -16.64
C TRP A 243 -6.94 37.27 -17.79
N ALA A 244 -5.61 37.44 -17.83
CA ALA A 244 -4.90 38.06 -18.94
C ALA A 244 -5.08 37.32 -20.27
N SER A 245 -5.13 35.98 -20.25
CA SER A 245 -5.32 35.15 -21.45
C SER A 245 -6.75 35.22 -21.98
N VAL A 246 -7.74 35.25 -21.08
CA VAL A 246 -9.16 35.40 -21.44
C VAL A 246 -9.44 36.82 -21.96
N ALA A 247 -8.86 37.84 -21.34
CA ALA A 247 -8.95 39.22 -21.82
C ALA A 247 -8.32 39.38 -23.21
N GLY A 248 -7.17 38.75 -23.47
CA GLY A 248 -6.51 38.75 -24.78
C GLY A 248 -7.38 38.16 -25.90
N ILE A 249 -8.05 37.03 -25.64
CA ILE A 249 -8.97 36.39 -26.62
C ILE A 249 -10.19 37.27 -26.89
N ILE A 250 -10.76 37.91 -25.87
CA ILE A 250 -11.90 38.83 -26.05
C ILE A 250 -11.50 40.04 -26.88
N ILE A 251 -10.32 40.63 -26.63
CA ILE A 251 -9.83 41.78 -27.41
C ILE A 251 -9.62 41.39 -28.88
N ILE A 252 -9.03 40.23 -29.16
CA ILE A 252 -8.84 39.75 -30.54
C ILE A 252 -10.20 39.52 -31.21
N ALA A 253 -11.15 38.86 -30.54
CA ALA A 253 -12.47 38.61 -31.09
C ALA A 253 -13.25 39.90 -31.39
N VAL A 254 -13.20 40.90 -30.51
CA VAL A 254 -13.82 42.21 -30.74
C VAL A 254 -13.14 42.95 -31.90
N THR A 255 -11.81 42.91 -31.99
CA THR A 255 -11.07 43.59 -33.07
C THR A 255 -11.39 42.96 -34.42
N VAL A 256 -11.42 41.63 -34.52
CA VAL A 256 -11.79 40.92 -35.74
C VAL A 256 -13.24 41.21 -36.14
N PHE A 257 -14.17 41.26 -35.17
CA PHE A 257 -15.57 41.58 -35.44
C PHE A 257 -15.74 43.03 -35.97
N VAL A 258 -15.03 44.00 -35.40
CA VAL A 258 -15.05 45.40 -35.86
C VAL A 258 -14.49 45.50 -37.28
N ILE A 259 -13.38 44.82 -37.58
CA ILE A 259 -12.78 44.80 -38.92
C ILE A 259 -13.75 44.19 -39.95
N ILE A 260 -14.36 43.04 -39.63
CA ILE A 260 -15.34 42.39 -40.53
C ILE A 260 -16.53 43.31 -40.79
N LYS A 261 -17.05 43.99 -39.76
CA LYS A 261 -18.20 44.91 -39.89
C LYS A 261 -17.84 46.18 -40.67
N ALA A 262 -16.62 46.69 -40.56
CA ALA A 262 -16.13 47.81 -41.34
C ALA A 262 -15.91 47.45 -42.82
N SER A 263 -15.51 46.21 -43.15
CA SER A 263 -15.33 45.75 -44.53
C SER A 263 -16.63 45.48 -45.30
N LYS A 264 -17.78 45.45 -44.61
CA LYS A 264 -19.11 45.19 -45.20
C LYS A 264 -19.95 46.46 -45.42
N ARG A 265 -19.38 47.65 -45.23
CA ARG A 265 -19.97 48.94 -45.62
C ARG A 265 -19.26 49.48 -46.85
#